data_AF-A0A9J6AW02-F1
#
_entry.id   AF-A0A9J6AW02-F1
#
_cell.length_a   1.000
_cell.length_b   1.000
_cell.length_c   1.000
_cell.angle_alpha   90.00
_cell.angle_beta   90.00
_cell.angle_gamma   90.00
#
_symmetry.space_group_name_H-M   'P 1'
#
loop_
_entity.id
_entity.type
_entity.pdbx_description
1 polymer ?
#
loop_
_entity_poly.entity_id
_entity_poly.type
_entity_poly.pdbx_seq_one_letter_code
_entity_poly.pdbx_strand_id
1 'polypeptide(L)'
;MCPEILTAGISITLRPAVTFLLREALVTGEKLPGILRRRPRLLTKCVEKNLRPTLYFLQSTIGIEDVSKCATLLSCSVETKFIPRLDYLQRIGFSRRDAKVMFRRFPSLFCYSIEENLEPKFDYFVVEMGRELKELIVFPQYFSFSLENRIKPRHKMCVEKGVCLSLPVMLKSHESRFRDRLEVCCSSSMPNLVSDMVSEDL
;
A
#
# COMPACT_ATOMS: atom_id res chain seq x y z
N MET A 1 -16.08 -15.15 -11.14
CA MET A 1 -17.03 -14.95 -12.27
C MET A 1 -17.85 -13.69 -12.01
N CYS A 2 -18.26 -12.98 -13.07
CA CYS A 2 -19.10 -11.77 -13.00
C CYS A 2 -20.34 -12.03 -13.86
N PRO A 3 -21.39 -12.67 -13.32
CA PRO A 3 -22.56 -13.08 -14.11
C PRO A 3 -23.28 -11.89 -14.76
N GLU A 4 -23.10 -10.69 -14.21
CA GLU A 4 -23.68 -9.45 -14.71
C GLU A 4 -23.13 -9.02 -16.08
N ILE A 5 -21.99 -9.57 -16.52
CA ILE A 5 -21.49 -9.32 -17.89
C ILE A 5 -22.37 -10.03 -18.92
N LEU A 6 -22.92 -11.20 -18.59
CA LEU A 6 -23.73 -11.99 -19.52
C LEU A 6 -25.10 -11.35 -19.77
N THR A 7 -25.57 -10.53 -18.82
CA THR A 7 -26.84 -9.81 -18.92
C THR A 7 -26.66 -8.34 -19.32
N ALA A 8 -25.43 -7.84 -19.39
CA ALA A 8 -25.16 -6.45 -19.75
C ALA A 8 -25.34 -6.21 -21.25
N GLY A 9 -26.06 -5.14 -21.61
CA GLY A 9 -26.22 -4.71 -22.99
C GLY A 9 -24.87 -4.35 -23.64
N ILE A 10 -24.50 -5.06 -24.71
CA ILE A 10 -23.21 -4.90 -25.41
C ILE A 10 -22.99 -3.44 -25.83
N SER A 11 -23.99 -2.83 -26.49
CA SER A 11 -23.88 -1.47 -27.02
C SER A 11 -23.95 -0.38 -25.95
N ILE A 12 -24.64 -0.64 -24.84
CA ILE A 12 -25.00 0.38 -23.84
C ILE A 12 -24.00 0.39 -22.67
N THR A 13 -23.43 -0.76 -22.32
CA THR A 13 -22.57 -0.89 -21.12
C THR A 13 -21.15 -1.31 -21.49
N LEU A 14 -20.99 -2.37 -22.29
CA LEU A 14 -19.68 -2.94 -22.59
C LEU A 14 -18.84 -2.03 -23.52
N ARG A 15 -19.43 -1.56 -24.63
CA ARG A 15 -18.71 -0.71 -25.60
C ARG A 15 -18.26 0.63 -24.98
N PRO A 16 -19.09 1.38 -24.24
CA PRO A 16 -18.65 2.59 -23.57
C PRO A 16 -17.52 2.34 -22.56
N ALA A 17 -17.61 1.27 -21.75
CA ALA A 17 -16.57 0.94 -20.77
C ALA A 17 -15.23 0.60 -21.43
N VAL A 18 -15.22 -0.18 -22.52
CA VAL A 18 -13.99 -0.47 -23.28
C VAL A 18 -13.44 0.79 -23.93
N THR A 19 -14.30 1.62 -24.51
CA THR A 19 -13.90 2.89 -25.16
C THR A 19 -13.25 3.83 -24.15
N PHE A 20 -13.86 3.97 -22.98
CA PHE A 20 -13.31 4.72 -21.85
C PHE A 20 -11.94 4.19 -21.44
N LEU A 21 -11.78 2.87 -21.28
CA LEU A 21 -10.50 2.28 -20.86
C LEU A 21 -9.38 2.56 -21.87
N LEU A 22 -9.67 2.44 -23.17
CA LEU A 22 -8.67 2.65 -24.23
C LEU A 22 -8.36 4.13 -24.47
N ARG A 23 -9.37 5.02 -24.41
CA ARG A 23 -9.25 6.41 -24.86
C ARG A 23 -9.02 7.41 -23.72
N GLU A 24 -9.66 7.20 -22.57
CA GLU A 24 -9.60 8.14 -21.43
C GLU A 24 -8.63 7.64 -20.37
N ALA A 25 -8.70 6.36 -19.99
CA ALA A 25 -7.78 5.75 -19.02
C ALA A 25 -6.43 5.30 -19.63
N LEU A 26 -6.27 5.46 -20.95
CA LEU A 26 -5.06 5.17 -21.71
C LEU A 26 -4.50 3.75 -21.48
N VAL A 27 -5.39 2.78 -21.29
CA VAL A 27 -5.02 1.36 -21.20
C VAL A 27 -4.72 0.86 -22.61
N THR A 28 -3.52 0.32 -22.83
CA THR A 28 -3.18 -0.27 -24.14
C THR A 28 -4.00 -1.54 -24.40
N GLY A 29 -4.32 -1.79 -25.67
CA GLY A 29 -5.07 -2.98 -26.08
C GLY A 29 -4.42 -4.29 -25.61
N GLU A 30 -3.10 -4.34 -25.52
CA GLU A 30 -2.34 -5.49 -25.01
C GLU A 30 -2.56 -5.75 -23.51
N LYS A 31 -2.64 -4.69 -22.69
CA LYS A 31 -2.85 -4.80 -21.23
C LYS A 31 -4.30 -5.07 -20.87
N LEU A 32 -5.22 -4.66 -21.74
CA LEU A 32 -6.66 -4.69 -21.48
C LEU A 32 -7.17 -6.10 -21.10
N PRO A 33 -6.87 -7.19 -21.84
CA PRO A 33 -7.31 -8.54 -21.44
C PRO A 33 -6.86 -8.95 -20.04
N GLY A 34 -5.61 -8.61 -19.66
CA GLY A 34 -5.08 -8.89 -18.32
C GLY A 34 -5.83 -8.15 -17.21
N ILE A 35 -6.18 -6.88 -17.46
CA ILE A 35 -6.96 -6.06 -16.53
C ILE A 35 -8.38 -6.60 -16.40
N LEU A 36 -9.04 -6.93 -17.53
CA LEU A 36 -10.41 -7.43 -17.55
C LEU A 36 -10.53 -8.82 -16.90
N ARG A 37 -9.52 -9.69 -17.07
CA ARG A 37 -9.46 -10.98 -16.38
C ARG A 37 -9.39 -10.81 -14.86
N ARG A 38 -8.61 -9.84 -14.37
CA ARG A 38 -8.50 -9.53 -12.94
C ARG A 38 -9.72 -8.80 -12.39
N ARG A 39 -10.35 -7.96 -13.21
CA ARG A 39 -11.44 -7.07 -12.78
C ARG A 39 -12.55 -6.96 -13.84
N PRO A 40 -13.32 -8.04 -14.06
CA PRO A 40 -14.39 -8.06 -15.07
C PRO A 40 -15.47 -6.99 -14.81
N ARG A 41 -15.71 -6.66 -13.54
CA ARG A 41 -16.65 -5.61 -13.10
C ARG A 41 -16.37 -4.20 -13.66
N LEU A 42 -15.20 -3.96 -14.27
CA LEU A 42 -14.95 -2.70 -14.99
C LEU A 42 -15.96 -2.49 -16.13
N LEU A 43 -16.39 -3.58 -16.79
CA LEU A 43 -17.27 -3.52 -17.94
C LEU A 43 -18.75 -3.31 -17.59
N THR A 44 -19.13 -3.53 -16.32
CA THR A 44 -20.52 -3.40 -15.86
C THR A 44 -20.78 -2.09 -15.12
N LYS A 45 -19.73 -1.29 -14.88
CA LYS A 45 -19.84 0.02 -14.22
C LYS A 45 -20.23 1.10 -15.22
N CYS A 46 -21.05 2.05 -14.77
CA CYS A 46 -21.41 3.21 -15.57
C CYS A 46 -20.18 4.11 -15.76
N VAL A 47 -19.88 4.49 -17.01
CA VAL A 47 -18.75 5.37 -17.31
C VAL A 47 -18.91 6.72 -16.60
N GLU A 48 -20.05 7.38 -16.78
CA GLU A 48 -20.32 8.71 -16.23
C GLU A 48 -20.39 8.74 -14.71
N LYS A 49 -21.12 7.77 -14.13
CA LYS A 49 -21.42 7.78 -12.69
C LYS A 49 -20.36 7.10 -11.83
N ASN A 50 -19.47 6.30 -12.44
CA ASN A 50 -18.48 5.53 -11.68
C ASN A 50 -17.07 5.69 -12.24
N LEU A 51 -16.82 5.31 -13.49
CA LEU A 51 -15.44 5.19 -13.99
C LEU A 51 -14.75 6.55 -14.13
N ARG A 52 -15.44 7.56 -14.68
CA ARG A 52 -14.90 8.93 -14.85
C ARG A 52 -14.64 9.64 -13.52
N PRO A 53 -15.58 9.67 -12.55
CA PRO A 53 -15.31 10.23 -11.23
C PRO A 53 -14.08 9.59 -10.57
N THR A 54 -13.93 8.27 -10.68
CA THR A 54 -12.78 7.56 -10.14
C THR A 54 -11.48 7.93 -10.87
N LEU A 55 -11.50 8.06 -12.20
CA LEU A 55 -10.36 8.53 -12.99
C LEU A 55 -9.93 9.94 -12.57
N TYR A 56 -10.86 10.88 -12.49
CA TYR A 56 -10.58 12.25 -12.07
C TYR A 56 -10.06 12.33 -10.64
N PHE A 57 -10.58 11.51 -9.73
CA PHE A 57 -10.04 11.45 -8.37
C PHE A 57 -8.57 10.98 -8.37
N LEU A 58 -8.26 9.91 -9.10
CA LEU A 58 -6.89 9.38 -9.17
C LEU A 58 -5.92 10.39 -9.81
N GLN A 59 -6.33 11.07 -10.88
CA GLN A 59 -5.50 12.05 -11.57
C GLN A 59 -5.42 13.38 -10.81
N SER A 60 -6.56 14.04 -10.59
CA SER A 60 -6.59 15.41 -10.06
C SER A 60 -6.40 15.48 -8.55
N THR A 61 -6.96 14.53 -7.78
CA THR A 61 -6.86 14.58 -6.32
C THR A 61 -5.58 13.93 -5.82
N ILE A 62 -5.26 12.74 -6.31
CA ILE A 62 -4.09 11.96 -5.85
C ILE A 62 -2.82 12.30 -6.64
N GLY A 63 -2.93 12.70 -7.91
CA GLY A 63 -1.77 13.02 -8.75
C GLY A 63 -1.16 11.80 -9.43
N ILE A 64 -1.96 10.76 -9.75
CA ILE A 64 -1.50 9.60 -10.52
C ILE A 64 -1.62 9.94 -12.01
N GLU A 65 -0.47 10.16 -12.66
CA GLU A 65 -0.41 10.47 -14.09
C GLU A 65 -0.81 9.27 -14.97
N ASP A 66 -0.19 8.11 -14.72
CA ASP A 66 -0.40 6.88 -15.48
C ASP A 66 -1.34 5.93 -14.75
N VAL A 67 -2.65 6.12 -14.95
CA VAL A 67 -3.71 5.29 -14.36
C VAL A 67 -3.75 3.88 -14.97
N SER A 68 -3.12 3.64 -16.12
CA SER A 68 -3.10 2.32 -16.76
C SER A 68 -2.47 1.25 -15.85
N LYS A 69 -1.50 1.64 -15.01
CA LYS A 69 -0.84 0.76 -14.03
C LYS A 69 -1.73 0.34 -12.87
N CYS A 70 -2.79 1.10 -12.59
CA CYS A 70 -3.73 0.84 -11.51
C CYS A 70 -5.20 0.84 -11.99
N ALA A 71 -5.44 0.52 -13.27
CA ALA A 71 -6.77 0.57 -13.88
C ALA A 71 -7.83 -0.29 -13.16
N THR A 72 -7.41 -1.32 -12.42
CA THR A 72 -8.32 -2.12 -11.58
C THR A 72 -9.06 -1.28 -10.52
N LEU A 73 -8.46 -0.17 -10.09
CA LEU A 73 -9.03 0.78 -9.14
C LEU A 73 -10.23 1.55 -9.70
N LEU A 74 -10.34 1.74 -11.02
CA LEU A 74 -11.43 2.48 -11.67
C LEU A 74 -12.82 1.91 -11.37
N SER A 75 -12.89 0.61 -11.04
CA SER A 75 -14.13 -0.06 -10.65
C SER A 75 -14.58 0.19 -9.19
N CYS A 76 -13.75 0.87 -8.39
CA CYS A 76 -14.04 1.18 -6.99
C CYS A 76 -14.80 2.51 -6.87
N SER A 77 -15.56 2.68 -5.78
CA SER A 77 -16.20 3.96 -5.45
C SER A 77 -15.22 4.86 -4.70
N VAL A 78 -15.19 6.13 -5.07
CA VAL A 78 -14.36 7.14 -4.44
C VAL A 78 -14.84 7.39 -3.00
N GLU A 79 -16.15 7.51 -2.83
CA GLU A 79 -16.84 7.89 -1.60
C GLU A 79 -16.74 6.80 -0.53
N THR A 80 -16.96 5.54 -0.92
CA THR A 80 -16.99 4.42 0.03
C THR A 80 -15.64 3.74 0.18
N LYS A 81 -14.75 3.87 -0.82
CA LYS A 81 -13.44 3.23 -0.77
C LYS A 81 -12.30 4.21 -0.56
N PHE A 82 -12.15 5.24 -1.40
CA PHE A 82 -10.92 6.04 -1.40
C PHE A 82 -10.88 7.10 -0.32
N ILE A 83 -11.96 7.86 -0.15
CA ILE A 83 -12.07 8.92 0.86
C ILE A 83 -11.81 8.36 2.28
N PRO A 84 -12.43 7.24 2.70
CA PRO A 84 -12.16 6.69 4.03
C PRO A 84 -10.69 6.32 4.29
N ARG A 85 -9.95 5.82 3.28
CA ARG A 85 -8.51 5.54 3.46
C ARG A 85 -7.69 6.83 3.52
N LEU A 86 -8.07 7.85 2.77
CA LEU A 86 -7.40 9.15 2.81
C LEU A 86 -7.60 9.84 4.16
N ASP A 87 -8.82 9.78 4.68
CA ASP A 87 -9.18 10.33 5.99
C ASP A 87 -8.54 9.54 7.11
N TYR A 88 -8.49 8.22 7.00
CA TYR A 88 -7.77 7.36 7.93
C TYR A 88 -6.28 7.74 8.03
N LEU A 89 -5.57 7.91 6.91
CA LEU A 89 -4.16 8.33 6.95
C LEU A 89 -4.00 9.70 7.63
N GLN A 90 -4.94 10.62 7.42
CA GLN A 90 -4.92 11.91 8.12
C GLN A 90 -5.17 11.76 9.63
N ARG A 91 -6.12 10.90 10.02
CA ARG A 91 -6.44 10.60 11.42
C ARG A 91 -5.24 10.06 12.19
N ILE A 92 -4.41 9.24 11.57
CA ILE A 92 -3.23 8.64 12.20
C ILE A 92 -1.96 9.52 12.10
N GLY A 93 -2.10 10.78 11.69
CA GLY A 93 -1.03 11.79 11.78
C GLY A 93 -0.30 12.12 10.49
N PHE A 94 -0.69 11.58 9.32
CA PHE A 94 -0.11 12.00 8.05
C PHE A 94 -0.76 13.31 7.57
N SER A 95 0.04 14.23 7.03
CA SER A 95 -0.53 15.37 6.32
C SER A 95 -1.30 14.90 5.08
N ARG A 96 -2.28 15.67 4.63
CA ARG A 96 -3.00 15.37 3.38
C ARG A 96 -2.05 15.24 2.18
N ARG A 97 -0.94 15.98 2.19
CA ARG A 97 0.10 15.91 1.15
C ARG A 97 0.81 14.56 1.19
N ASP A 98 1.22 14.12 2.38
CA ASP A 98 1.94 12.86 2.58
C ASP A 98 1.07 11.65 2.26
N ALA A 99 -0.20 11.68 2.67
CA ALA A 99 -1.16 10.64 2.34
C ALA A 99 -1.31 10.49 0.81
N LYS A 100 -1.44 11.61 0.08
CA LYS A 100 -1.45 11.58 -1.41
C LYS A 100 -0.15 11.01 -1.98
N VAL A 101 1.01 11.38 -1.43
CA VAL A 101 2.31 10.82 -1.83
C VAL A 101 2.34 9.30 -1.65
N MET A 102 1.83 8.79 -0.53
CA MET A 102 1.74 7.35 -0.27
C MET A 102 0.87 6.64 -1.30
N PHE A 103 -0.33 7.15 -1.59
CA PHE A 103 -1.22 6.56 -2.61
C PHE A 103 -0.63 6.63 -4.02
N ARG A 104 0.07 7.71 -4.36
CA ARG A 104 0.74 7.82 -5.67
C ARG A 104 1.88 6.81 -5.81
N ARG A 105 2.67 6.60 -4.75
CA ARG A 105 3.77 5.61 -4.72
C ARG A 105 3.24 4.17 -4.72
N PHE A 106 2.10 3.94 -4.09
CA PHE A 106 1.53 2.60 -3.96
C PHE A 106 -0.01 2.64 -4.05
N PRO A 107 -0.57 2.73 -5.27
CA PRO A 107 -2.03 2.86 -5.45
C PRO A 107 -2.85 1.71 -4.88
N SER A 108 -2.28 0.50 -4.80
CA SER A 108 -2.93 -0.64 -4.14
C SER A 108 -3.16 -0.44 -2.65
N LEU A 109 -2.59 0.61 -2.03
CA LEU A 109 -2.91 0.99 -0.65
C LEU A 109 -4.42 1.19 -0.44
N PHE A 110 -5.14 1.68 -1.46
CA PHE A 110 -6.61 1.80 -1.44
C PHE A 110 -7.35 0.47 -1.30
N CYS A 111 -6.70 -0.65 -1.60
CA CYS A 111 -7.32 -1.96 -1.56
C CYS A 111 -7.31 -2.63 -0.19
N TYR A 112 -6.49 -2.14 0.76
CA TYR A 112 -6.43 -2.73 2.09
C TYR A 112 -7.61 -2.27 2.96
N SER A 113 -8.06 -3.17 3.84
CA SER A 113 -9.02 -2.87 4.89
C SER A 113 -8.36 -1.97 5.93
N ILE A 114 -9.11 -1.01 6.46
CA ILE A 114 -8.59 -0.15 7.54
C ILE A 114 -8.41 -1.01 8.79
N GLU A 115 -9.50 -1.63 9.25
CA GLU A 115 -9.58 -2.39 10.49
C GLU A 115 -8.72 -3.67 10.44
N GLU A 116 -8.79 -4.42 9.35
CA GLU A 116 -8.13 -5.75 9.30
C GLU A 116 -6.67 -5.68 8.81
N ASN A 117 -6.18 -4.51 8.38
CA ASN A 117 -4.86 -4.42 7.77
C ASN A 117 -4.09 -3.15 8.12
N LEU A 118 -4.63 -1.96 7.80
CA LEU A 118 -3.87 -0.72 7.96
C LEU A 118 -3.65 -0.41 9.45
N GLU A 119 -4.70 -0.47 10.26
CA GLU A 119 -4.68 -0.15 11.68
C GLU A 119 -3.77 -1.07 12.50
N PRO A 120 -3.94 -2.41 12.50
CA PRO A 120 -3.07 -3.29 13.29
C PRO A 120 -1.60 -3.22 12.87
N LYS A 121 -1.30 -2.94 11.60
CA LYS A 121 0.09 -2.79 11.14
C LYS A 121 0.68 -1.43 11.49
N PHE A 122 -0.13 -0.39 11.48
CA PHE A 122 0.26 0.94 11.92
C PHE A 122 0.55 0.95 13.42
N ASP A 123 -0.33 0.34 14.23
CA ASP A 123 -0.15 0.25 15.67
C ASP A 123 1.15 -0.50 16.01
N TYR A 124 1.39 -1.63 15.35
CA TYR A 124 2.66 -2.35 15.51
C TYR A 124 3.88 -1.50 15.10
N PHE A 125 3.76 -0.72 14.03
CA PHE A 125 4.84 0.12 13.53
C PHE A 125 5.23 1.23 14.52
N VAL A 126 4.24 1.88 15.14
CA VAL A 126 4.48 3.00 16.05
C VAL A 126 4.77 2.51 17.47
N VAL A 127 3.97 1.60 18.00
CA VAL A 127 4.03 1.17 19.40
C VAL A 127 5.14 0.16 19.63
N GLU A 128 5.19 -0.89 18.81
CA GLU A 128 6.10 -2.02 19.04
C GLU A 128 7.47 -1.81 18.38
N MET A 129 7.49 -1.22 17.18
CA MET A 129 8.74 -0.94 16.48
C MET A 129 9.34 0.44 16.81
N GLY A 130 8.55 1.36 17.41
CA GLY A 130 9.02 2.69 17.79
C GLY A 130 9.53 3.55 16.63
N ARG A 131 8.95 3.39 15.43
CA ARG A 131 9.49 4.01 14.20
C ARG A 131 8.83 5.31 13.80
N GLU A 132 9.56 6.10 13.02
CA GLU A 132 9.09 7.39 12.53
C GLU A 132 8.15 7.24 11.33
N LEU A 133 7.06 8.04 11.33
CA LEU A 133 6.06 8.06 10.26
C LEU A 133 6.65 8.31 8.86
N LYS A 134 7.76 9.07 8.78
CA LYS A 134 8.45 9.36 7.50
C LYS A 134 8.84 8.10 6.74
N GLU A 135 9.14 7.00 7.43
CA GLU A 135 9.49 5.73 6.78
C GLU A 135 8.29 5.14 6.02
N LEU A 136 7.06 5.30 6.51
CA LEU A 136 5.85 4.84 5.83
C LEU A 136 5.51 5.68 4.59
N ILE A 137 5.89 6.97 4.59
CA ILE A 137 5.77 7.83 3.39
C ILE A 137 6.72 7.34 2.30
N VAL A 138 7.94 6.98 2.68
CA VAL A 138 8.98 6.46 1.77
C VAL A 138 8.64 5.04 1.31
N PHE A 139 8.08 4.21 2.18
CA PHE A 139 7.81 2.80 1.92
C PHE A 139 6.37 2.37 2.31
N PRO A 140 5.35 2.87 1.60
CA PRO A 140 3.95 2.51 1.86
C PRO A 140 3.65 1.02 1.60
N GLN A 141 4.54 0.31 0.89
CA GLN A 141 4.45 -1.14 0.69
C GLN A 141 4.58 -1.92 2.00
N TYR A 142 4.99 -1.29 3.11
CA TYR A 142 4.92 -1.88 4.45
C TYR A 142 3.57 -2.58 4.70
N PHE A 143 2.45 -1.92 4.37
CA PHE A 143 1.11 -2.46 4.55
C PHE A 143 0.78 -3.69 3.68
N SER A 144 1.61 -4.01 2.68
CA SER A 144 1.44 -5.20 1.85
C SER A 144 1.99 -6.47 2.47
N PHE A 145 2.93 -6.37 3.42
CA PHE A 145 3.53 -7.53 4.07
C PHE A 145 2.63 -8.10 5.17
N SER A 146 2.70 -9.41 5.39
CA SER A 146 1.98 -10.06 6.49
C SER A 146 2.53 -9.58 7.84
N LEU A 147 1.63 -9.17 8.75
CA LEU A 147 2.02 -8.74 10.08
C LEU A 147 2.65 -9.91 10.86
N GLU A 148 1.96 -11.04 10.90
CA GLU A 148 2.37 -12.23 11.67
C GLU A 148 3.51 -13.01 11.01
N ASN A 149 3.52 -13.12 9.69
CA ASN A 149 4.45 -14.02 8.99
C ASN A 149 5.69 -13.32 8.44
N ARG A 150 5.73 -11.98 8.45
CA ARG A 150 6.82 -11.22 7.83
C ARG A 150 7.33 -10.07 8.69
N ILE A 151 6.43 -9.19 9.16
CA ILE A 151 6.83 -7.98 9.89
C ILE A 151 7.31 -8.35 11.29
N LYS A 152 6.47 -8.99 12.10
CA LYS A 152 6.79 -9.39 13.48
C LYS A 152 8.04 -10.28 13.59
N PRO A 153 8.17 -11.38 12.82
CA PRO A 153 9.33 -12.27 12.95
C PRO A 153 10.65 -11.56 12.62
N ARG A 154 10.66 -10.76 11.55
CA ARG A 154 11.88 -10.05 11.14
C ARG A 154 12.23 -8.91 12.07
N HIS A 155 11.23 -8.19 12.58
CA HIS A 155 11.46 -7.18 13.61
C HIS A 155 12.10 -7.79 14.86
N LYS A 156 11.55 -8.91 15.38
CA LYS A 156 12.11 -9.61 16.54
C LYS A 156 13.57 -10.05 16.31
N MET A 157 13.87 -10.64 15.16
CA MET A 157 15.25 -11.02 14.82
C MET A 157 16.20 -9.82 14.77
N CYS A 158 15.75 -8.67 14.26
CA CYS A 158 16.54 -7.43 14.28
C CYS A 158 16.82 -6.98 15.73
N VAL A 159 15.82 -7.01 16.60
CA VAL A 159 15.94 -6.63 18.02
C VAL A 159 16.89 -7.58 18.76
N GLU A 160 16.74 -8.90 18.59
CA GLU A 160 17.63 -9.93 19.19
C GLU A 160 19.09 -9.75 18.80
N LYS A 161 19.34 -9.23 17.59
CA LYS A 161 20.67 -8.97 17.05
C LYS A 161 21.16 -7.53 17.30
N GLY A 162 20.34 -6.67 17.92
CA GLY A 162 20.68 -5.28 18.21
C GLY A 162 20.84 -4.41 16.96
N VAL A 163 20.19 -4.77 15.84
CA VAL A 163 20.35 -4.08 14.55
C VAL A 163 19.07 -3.33 14.16
N CYS A 164 19.23 -2.12 13.63
CA CYS A 164 18.11 -1.35 13.07
C CYS A 164 18.23 -1.27 11.54
N LEU A 165 17.47 -2.12 10.84
CA LEU A 165 17.43 -2.12 9.38
C LEU A 165 16.33 -1.19 8.86
N SER A 166 16.52 -0.60 7.68
CA SER A 166 15.45 0.13 6.98
C SER A 166 14.33 -0.82 6.55
N LEU A 167 13.08 -0.34 6.51
CA LEU A 167 11.93 -1.18 6.13
C LEU A 167 12.10 -1.92 4.81
N PRO A 168 12.62 -1.31 3.72
CA PRO A 168 12.80 -2.03 2.46
C PRO A 168 13.80 -3.17 2.60
N VAL A 169 14.90 -2.96 3.32
CA VAL A 169 15.92 -4.00 3.54
C VAL A 169 15.36 -5.11 4.41
N MET A 170 14.66 -4.76 5.49
CA MET A 170 14.06 -5.72 6.41
C MET A 170 12.96 -6.54 5.73
N LEU A 171 12.09 -5.95 4.92
CA LEU A 171 10.86 -6.61 4.47
C LEU A 171 10.91 -7.11 3.03
N LYS A 172 11.60 -6.42 2.12
CA LYS A 172 11.64 -6.78 0.69
C LYS A 172 12.69 -7.86 0.39
N SER A 173 13.75 -7.94 1.18
CA SER A 173 14.84 -8.91 0.94
C SER A 173 14.37 -10.36 1.06
N HIS A 174 14.90 -11.23 0.22
CA HIS A 174 14.78 -12.68 0.38
C HIS A 174 15.38 -13.12 1.72
N GLU A 175 14.99 -14.30 2.20
CA GLU A 175 15.37 -14.76 3.53
C GLU A 175 16.88 -14.88 3.72
N SER A 176 17.60 -15.49 2.77
CA SER A 176 19.07 -15.58 2.80
C SER A 176 19.71 -14.21 2.96
N ARG A 177 19.41 -13.29 2.03
CA ARG A 177 19.93 -11.92 2.07
C ARG A 177 19.55 -11.17 3.35
N PHE A 178 18.38 -11.44 3.92
CA PHE A 178 18.00 -10.86 5.20
C PHE A 178 18.89 -11.39 6.34
N ARG A 179 19.13 -12.70 6.39
CA ARG A 179 20.02 -13.33 7.38
C ARG A 179 21.46 -12.85 7.24
N ASP A 180 21.99 -12.79 6.01
CA ASP A 180 23.34 -12.27 5.75
C ASP A 180 23.51 -10.84 6.30
N ARG A 181 22.48 -10.00 6.14
CA ARG A 181 22.49 -8.61 6.64
C ARG A 181 22.43 -8.53 8.17
N LEU A 182 21.75 -9.47 8.83
CA LEU A 182 21.75 -9.54 10.29
C LEU A 182 23.16 -9.88 10.82
N GLU A 183 23.86 -10.82 10.18
CA GLU A 183 25.19 -11.28 10.60
C GLU A 183 26.28 -10.24 10.36
N VAL A 184 26.26 -9.58 9.20
CA VAL A 184 27.22 -8.51 8.87
C VAL A 184 27.08 -7.33 9.81
N CYS A 185 25.85 -6.96 10.21
CA CYS A 185 25.66 -5.83 11.12
C CYS A 185 26.03 -6.15 12.58
N CYS A 186 25.98 -7.41 13.01
CA CYS A 186 26.45 -7.80 14.34
C CYS A 186 27.98 -7.76 14.49
N SER A 187 28.73 -7.94 13.39
CA SER A 187 30.21 -7.97 13.42
C SER A 187 30.85 -6.58 13.38
N SER A 188 30.08 -5.56 13.01
CA SER A 188 30.43 -4.15 13.13
C SER A 188 29.82 -3.57 14.41
N SER A 189 30.43 -3.88 15.56
CA SER A 189 29.98 -3.44 16.89
C SER A 189 29.77 -1.92 16.99
N MET A 190 28.73 -1.50 17.74
CA MET A 190 28.73 -0.22 18.45
C MET A 190 29.25 -0.41 19.89
N PRO A 191 29.85 0.61 20.51
CA PRO A 191 30.50 0.50 21.83
C PRO A 191 29.50 0.16 22.93
N ASN A 192 29.95 -0.65 23.88
CA ASN A 192 29.23 -0.99 25.10
C ASN A 192 28.78 0.29 25.83
N LEU A 193 27.48 0.42 26.06
CA LEU A 193 26.95 1.18 27.18
C LEU A 193 26.36 0.16 28.15
N VAL A 194 27.22 -0.42 28.98
CA VAL A 194 26.82 -1.12 30.18
C VAL A 194 27.62 -0.55 31.35
N SER A 195 26.84 -0.06 32.32
CA SER A 195 27.17 0.06 33.75
C SER A 195 28.18 1.11 34.19
N ASP A 196 27.64 2.18 34.78
CA ASP A 196 27.97 2.72 36.11
C ASP A 196 26.72 3.57 36.49
N MET A 197 26.02 3.43 37.62
CA MET A 197 26.45 3.13 38.97
C MET A 197 25.33 2.41 39.75
N VAL A 198 25.75 1.42 40.55
CA VAL A 198 25.03 0.89 41.70
C VAL A 198 25.50 1.67 42.94
N SER A 199 24.54 2.12 43.74
CA SER A 199 24.61 2.35 45.20
C SER A 199 25.72 3.22 45.80
N GLU A 200 25.32 4.32 46.42
CA GLU A 200 25.79 4.68 47.77
C GLU A 200 24.59 5.18 48.60
N ASP A 201 24.21 4.36 49.59
CA ASP A 201 23.48 4.78 50.79
C ASP A 201 24.53 5.21 51.82
N LEU A 202 24.44 6.45 52.31
CA LEU A 202 24.71 6.89 53.69
C LEU A 202 24.22 8.32 53.90
#